data_AF-T1ANM9-F1
#
_entry.id   AF-T1ANM9-F1
#
_cell.length_a   1.000
_cell.length_b   1.000
_cell.length_c   1.000
_cell.angle_alpha   90.00
_cell.angle_beta   90.00
_cell.angle_gamma   90.00
#
_symmetry.space_group_name_H-M   'P 1'
#
loop_
_entity.id
_entity.type
_entity.pdbx_description
1 polymer ?
#
loop_
_entity_poly.entity_id
_entity_poly.type
_entity_poly.pdbx_seq_one_letter_code
_entity_poly.pdbx_strand_id
1 'polypeptide(L)'
;MIGERLGSALNPRLMNLLVGVSLIAMALWALQPERVHEAGLSRRSHGLFFRTLVSFLIAEMGDKTQIATAVLAAAYGKVAAVAAGSSLGIVLACAPAVLIGHALSARLPLRAIRVVSSLLFLALGVLFLVRAARGSPEEPIAALQARGLCGSCDAPGPSPPRAWRIGQSAASP
;
A
#
# COMPACT_ATOMS: atom_id res chain seq x y z
N MET A 1 -25.63 -7.75 12.34
CA MET A 1 -26.44 -7.21 11.22
C MET A 1 -25.87 -5.96 10.53
N ILE A 2 -24.68 -5.45 10.91
CA ILE A 2 -24.01 -4.34 10.17
C ILE A 2 -23.16 -4.90 9.01
N GLY A 3 -22.58 -6.09 9.18
CA GLY A 3 -21.75 -6.76 8.16
C GLY A 3 -22.51 -7.22 6.91
N GLU A 4 -23.81 -7.53 7.00
CA GLU A 4 -24.61 -7.99 5.86
C GLU A 4 -25.01 -6.82 4.92
N ARG A 5 -25.21 -5.61 5.49
CA ARG A 5 -25.41 -4.37 4.71
C ARG A 5 -24.10 -3.80 4.16
N LEU A 6 -22.98 -4.08 4.82
CA LEU A 6 -21.65 -3.66 4.34
C LEU A 6 -21.15 -4.58 3.22
N GLY A 7 -21.45 -5.88 3.27
CA GLY A 7 -21.14 -6.84 2.21
C GLY A 7 -21.89 -6.59 0.89
N SER A 8 -23.13 -6.09 0.96
CA SER A 8 -23.88 -5.67 -0.25
C SER A 8 -23.43 -4.32 -0.82
N ALA A 9 -22.71 -3.51 -0.04
CA ALA A 9 -22.10 -2.26 -0.50
C ALA A 9 -20.73 -2.46 -1.18
N LEU A 10 -20.00 -3.55 -0.88
CA LEU A 10 -18.78 -3.93 -1.61
C LEU A 10 -19.09 -4.66 -2.92
N ASN A 11 -19.83 -3.99 -3.81
CA ASN A 11 -19.97 -4.45 -5.20
C ASN A 11 -18.61 -4.29 -5.89
N PRO A 12 -18.07 -5.32 -6.60
CA PRO A 12 -16.86 -5.18 -7.41
C PRO A 12 -16.93 -3.99 -8.39
N ARG A 13 -18.13 -3.60 -8.82
CA ARG A 13 -18.35 -2.39 -9.61
C ARG A 13 -18.03 -1.11 -8.85
N LEU A 14 -18.42 -1.01 -7.58
CA LEU A 14 -18.17 0.18 -6.76
C LEU A 14 -16.67 0.33 -6.47
N MET A 15 -15.96 -0.77 -6.16
CA MET A 15 -14.51 -0.75 -5.97
C MET A 15 -13.78 -0.25 -7.22
N ASN A 16 -14.11 -0.81 -8.40
CA ASN A 16 -13.50 -0.39 -9.66
C ASN A 16 -13.86 1.06 -10.04
N LEU A 17 -15.09 1.49 -9.75
CA LEU A 17 -15.52 2.88 -9.99
C LEU A 17 -14.77 3.85 -9.08
N LEU A 18 -14.67 3.56 -7.77
CA LEU A 18 -13.98 4.40 -6.80
C LEU A 18 -12.50 4.54 -7.13
N VAL A 19 -11.84 3.42 -7.48
CA VAL A 19 -10.43 3.42 -7.88
C VAL A 19 -10.24 4.16 -9.21
N GLY A 20 -11.10 3.91 -10.20
CA GLY A 20 -11.03 4.59 -11.50
C GLY A 20 -11.19 6.11 -11.37
N VAL A 21 -12.18 6.57 -10.61
CA VAL A 21 -12.43 8.00 -10.37
C VAL A 21 -11.29 8.65 -9.60
N SER A 22 -10.73 7.99 -8.58
CA SER A 22 -9.61 8.54 -7.81
C SER A 22 -8.33 8.65 -8.65
N LEU A 23 -8.07 7.69 -9.54
CA LEU A 23 -6.93 7.75 -10.47
C LEU A 23 -7.08 8.87 -11.50
N ILE A 24 -8.29 9.10 -12.03
CA ILE A 24 -8.57 10.23 -12.93
C ILE A 24 -8.41 11.57 -12.19
N ALA A 25 -8.94 11.67 -10.96
CA ALA A 25 -8.75 12.84 -10.12
C ALA A 25 -7.26 13.13 -9.86
N MET A 26 -6.47 12.09 -9.59
CA MET A 26 -5.02 12.21 -9.44
C MET A 26 -4.31 12.57 -10.74
N ALA A 27 -4.75 12.05 -11.89
CA ALA A 27 -4.19 12.43 -13.18
C ALA A 27 -4.40 13.92 -13.47
N LEU A 28 -5.60 14.43 -13.21
CA LEU A 28 -5.96 15.85 -13.33
C LEU A 28 -5.16 16.71 -12.35
N TRP A 29 -5.05 16.28 -11.08
CA TRP A 29 -4.28 16.98 -10.06
C TRP A 29 -2.78 16.99 -10.37
N ALA A 30 -2.24 15.92 -10.95
CA ALA A 30 -0.82 15.80 -11.30
C ALA A 30 -0.38 16.82 -12.36
N LEU A 31 -1.29 17.40 -13.16
CA LEU A 31 -0.96 18.50 -14.08
C LEU A 31 -0.64 19.81 -13.35
N GLN A 32 -1.05 19.96 -12.08
CA GLN A 32 -0.80 21.16 -11.30
C GLN A 32 0.72 21.37 -11.16
N PRO A 33 1.28 22.48 -11.68
CA PRO A 33 2.70 22.68 -11.60
C PRO A 33 3.13 23.03 -10.19
N GLU A 34 3.77 22.06 -9.53
CA GLU A 34 4.48 22.26 -8.27
C GLU A 34 5.42 23.46 -8.42
N ARG A 35 5.12 24.53 -7.68
CA ARG A 35 5.97 25.72 -7.60
C ARG A 35 7.13 25.34 -6.68
N VAL A 36 8.37 25.45 -7.15
CA VAL A 36 9.54 25.39 -6.28
C VAL A 36 9.44 26.54 -5.27
N HIS A 37 9.14 26.21 -4.02
CA HIS A 37 9.14 27.16 -2.92
C HIS A 37 10.58 27.29 -2.46
N GLU A 38 11.23 28.42 -2.78
CA GLU A 38 12.53 28.83 -2.24
C GLU A 38 12.38 29.09 -0.73
N ALA A 39 12.25 28.01 0.04
CA ALA A 39 12.22 28.08 1.49
C ALA A 39 13.60 28.52 1.95
N GLY A 40 13.73 29.82 2.27
CA GLY A 40 14.94 30.43 2.80
C GLY A 40 15.60 29.52 3.83
N LEU A 41 16.85 29.15 3.53
CA LEU A 41 17.66 28.24 4.33
C LEU A 41 18.00 28.87 5.68
N SER A 42 17.06 28.82 6.63
CA SER A 42 17.38 29.05 8.03
C SER A 42 18.24 27.89 8.53
N ARG A 43 19.46 28.24 8.95
CA ARG A 43 20.59 27.38 9.25
C ARG A 43 20.42 26.58 10.55
N ARG A 44 19.33 25.85 10.69
CA ARG A 44 19.09 24.91 11.81
C ARG A 44 18.76 23.52 11.27
N SER A 45 19.81 22.73 11.08
CA SER A 45 19.79 21.35 10.55
C SER A 45 18.72 20.45 11.19
N HIS A 46 18.49 20.59 12.51
CA HIS A 46 17.49 19.80 13.23
C HIS A 46 16.05 20.07 12.78
N GLY A 47 15.74 21.28 12.30
CA GLY A 47 14.41 21.64 11.85
C GLY A 47 14.02 20.97 10.52
N LEU A 48 14.98 20.76 9.63
CA LEU A 48 14.75 20.07 8.33
C LEU A 48 14.48 18.58 8.55
N PHE A 49 15.31 17.92 9.37
CA PHE A 49 15.11 16.53 9.73
C PHE A 49 13.75 16.31 10.38
N PHE A 50 13.38 17.14 11.36
CA PHE A 50 12.08 16.99 12.03
C PHE A 50 10.90 17.29 11.09
N ARG A 51 11.02 18.28 10.19
CA ARG A 51 9.97 18.59 9.22
C ARG A 51 9.73 17.46 8.22
N THR A 52 10.80 16.89 7.66
CA THR A 52 10.67 15.76 6.74
C THR A 52 10.22 14.50 7.47
N LEU A 53 10.71 14.25 8.68
CA LEU A 53 10.28 13.15 9.54
C LEU A 53 8.77 13.23 9.85
N VAL A 54 8.28 14.39 10.31
CA VAL A 54 6.86 14.57 10.63
C VAL A 54 5.99 14.51 9.39
N SER A 55 6.40 15.12 8.28
CA SER A 55 5.67 15.01 7.00
C SER A 55 5.57 13.57 6.52
N PHE A 56 6.66 12.81 6.64
CA PHE A 56 6.68 11.40 6.26
C PHE A 56 5.82 10.55 7.20
N LEU A 57 5.91 10.80 8.51
CA LEU A 57 5.09 10.12 9.51
C LEU A 57 3.61 10.38 9.25
N ILE A 58 3.20 11.61 8.96
CA ILE A 58 1.80 11.95 8.65
C ILE A 58 1.36 11.32 7.32
N ALA A 59 2.23 11.28 6.31
CA ALA A 59 1.94 10.64 5.02
C ALA A 59 1.80 9.11 5.14
N GLU A 60 2.58 8.48 6.02
CA GLU A 60 2.59 7.04 6.27
C GLU A 60 1.59 6.60 7.37
N MET A 61 1.12 7.54 8.21
CA MET A 61 0.11 7.29 9.24
C MET A 61 -1.24 7.01 8.61
N GLY A 62 -1.51 5.72 8.39
CA GLY A 62 -2.76 5.23 7.84
C GLY A 62 -2.62 4.25 6.69
N ASP A 63 -1.39 3.90 6.27
CA ASP A 63 -1.22 2.92 5.20
C ASP A 63 -1.34 1.48 5.71
N LYS A 64 -1.84 0.60 4.83
CA LYS A 64 -2.08 -0.83 5.06
C LYS A 64 -0.83 -1.56 5.57
N THR A 65 0.34 -1.02 5.31
CA THR A 65 1.64 -1.42 5.87
C THR A 65 1.69 -1.39 7.39
N GLN A 66 0.98 -0.49 8.08
CA GLN A 66 0.92 -0.48 9.54
C GLN A 66 0.16 -1.68 10.10
N ILE A 67 -0.96 -2.03 9.46
CA ILE A 67 -1.76 -3.22 9.80
C ILE A 67 -0.97 -4.48 9.42
N ALA A 68 -0.33 -4.51 8.25
CA ALA A 68 0.51 -5.63 7.83
C ALA A 68 1.70 -5.85 8.77
N THR A 69 2.34 -4.78 9.23
CA THR A 69 3.46 -4.85 10.18
C THR A 69 2.98 -5.29 11.56
N ALA A 70 1.82 -4.83 12.03
CA ALA A 70 1.23 -5.28 13.28
C ALA A 70 0.88 -6.78 13.25
N VAL A 71 0.28 -7.25 12.15
CA VAL A 71 -0.04 -8.67 11.93
C VAL A 71 1.25 -9.52 11.85
N LEU A 72 2.27 -9.03 11.14
CA LEU A 72 3.56 -9.69 11.04
C LEU A 72 4.28 -9.73 12.40
N ALA A 73 4.27 -8.64 13.14
CA ALA A 73 4.85 -8.55 14.48
C ALA A 73 4.12 -9.48 15.48
N ALA A 74 2.79 -9.58 15.38
CA ALA A 74 2.00 -10.52 16.17
C ALA A 74 2.28 -11.99 15.79
N ALA A 75 2.55 -12.28 14.51
CA ALA A 75 2.84 -13.63 14.03
C ALA A 75 4.23 -14.15 14.47
N TYR A 76 5.24 -13.27 14.55
CA TYR A 76 6.63 -13.68 14.87
C TYR A 76 7.08 -13.38 16.30
N GLY A 77 6.31 -12.62 17.10
CA GLY A 77 6.60 -12.31 18.50
C GLY A 77 7.88 -11.49 18.76
N LYS A 78 8.64 -11.13 17.72
CA LYS A 78 9.92 -10.42 17.78
C LYS A 78 9.83 -9.07 17.06
N VAL A 79 9.06 -8.15 17.67
CA VAL A 79 8.79 -6.78 17.15
C VAL A 79 10.06 -6.05 16.72
N ALA A 80 11.15 -6.19 17.50
CA ALA A 80 12.43 -5.55 17.21
C ALA A 80 13.08 -6.02 15.88
N ALA A 81 12.96 -7.30 15.53
CA ALA A 81 13.54 -7.83 14.30
C ALA A 81 12.74 -7.38 13.06
N VAL A 82 11.41 -7.30 13.18
CA VAL A 82 10.53 -6.79 12.11
C VAL A 82 10.75 -5.30 11.88
N ALA A 83 10.83 -4.51 12.96
CA ALA A 83 11.12 -3.08 12.87
C ALA A 83 12.50 -2.80 12.25
N ALA A 84 13.52 -3.55 12.65
CA ALA A 84 14.86 -3.44 12.08
C ALA A 84 14.89 -3.84 10.60
N GLY A 85 14.23 -4.94 10.23
CA GLY A 85 14.13 -5.42 8.85
C GLY A 85 13.40 -4.44 7.93
N SER A 86 12.27 -3.88 8.36
CA SER A 86 11.53 -2.86 7.59
C SER A 86 12.35 -1.58 7.42
N SER A 87 13.03 -1.13 8.47
CA SER A 87 13.89 0.05 8.42
C SER A 87 15.06 -0.14 7.44
N LEU A 88 15.73 -1.30 7.51
CA LEU A 88 16.79 -1.67 6.56
C LEU A 88 16.26 -1.79 5.14
N GLY A 89 15.07 -2.38 4.95
CA GLY A 89 14.42 -2.51 3.65
C GLY A 89 14.14 -1.15 2.99
N ILE A 90 13.63 -0.18 3.75
CA ILE A 90 13.42 1.19 3.25
C ILE A 90 14.75 1.85 2.89
N VAL A 91 15.78 1.73 3.73
CA VAL A 91 17.10 2.32 3.42
C VAL A 91 17.69 1.71 2.15
N LEU A 92 17.58 0.39 1.99
CA LEU A 92 18.04 -0.31 0.79
C LEU A 92 17.22 0.02 -0.46
N ALA A 93 15.94 0.34 -0.33
CA ALA A 93 15.11 0.78 -1.45
C ALA A 93 15.41 2.25 -1.82
N CYS A 94 15.60 3.12 -0.83
CA CYS A 94 15.81 4.55 -1.05
C CYS A 94 17.24 4.89 -1.48
N ALA A 95 18.27 4.22 -0.98
CA ALA A 95 19.66 4.57 -1.29
C ALA A 95 19.99 4.47 -2.80
N PRO A 96 19.62 3.38 -3.53
CA PRO A 96 19.78 3.31 -4.98
C PRO A 96 18.92 4.34 -5.70
N ALA A 97 17.68 4.57 -5.22
CA ALA A 97 16.78 5.55 -5.82
C ALA A 97 17.35 6.98 -5.77
N VAL A 98 17.98 7.36 -4.66
CA VAL A 98 18.64 8.67 -4.52
C VAL A 98 19.89 8.77 -5.40
N LEU A 99 20.72 7.72 -5.46
CA LEU A 99 21.92 7.71 -6.31
C LEU A 99 21.56 7.83 -7.79
N ILE A 100 20.61 7.03 -8.26
CA ILE A 100 20.10 7.08 -9.64
C ILE A 100 19.42 8.43 -9.89
N GLY A 101 18.60 8.90 -8.95
CA GLY A 101 17.93 10.19 -9.03
C GLY A 101 18.92 11.35 -9.19
N HIS A 102 20.01 11.37 -8.42
CA HIS A 102 21.05 12.39 -8.55
C HIS A 102 21.74 12.33 -9.91
N ALA A 103 22.11 11.14 -10.39
CA ALA A 103 22.74 10.97 -11.69
C ALA A 103 21.82 11.41 -12.85
N LEU A 104 20.52 11.17 -12.71
CA LEU A 104 19.52 11.40 -13.75
C LEU A 104 18.87 12.80 -13.67
N SER A 105 19.02 13.50 -12.56
CA SER A 105 18.51 14.86 -12.33
C SER A 105 19.02 15.88 -13.35
N ALA A 106 20.25 15.69 -13.85
CA ALA A 106 20.82 16.56 -14.89
C ALA A 106 20.17 16.39 -16.27
N ARG A 107 19.45 15.29 -16.52
CA ARG A 107 18.87 14.95 -17.84
C ARG A 107 17.35 14.85 -17.86
N LEU A 108 16.69 14.86 -16.70
CA LEU A 108 15.24 14.70 -16.58
C LEU A 108 14.54 16.06 -16.47
N PRO A 109 13.89 16.56 -17.54
CA PRO A 109 13.00 17.70 -17.40
C PRO A 109 11.81 17.28 -16.53
N LEU A 110 11.62 17.95 -15.38
CA LEU A 110 10.49 17.68 -14.45
C LEU A 110 9.13 17.67 -15.15
N ARG A 111 9.00 18.44 -16.25
CA ARG A 111 7.80 18.47 -17.10
C ARG A 111 7.50 17.11 -17.75
N ALA A 112 8.51 16.39 -18.24
CA ALA A 112 8.31 15.10 -18.88
C ALA A 112 7.81 14.06 -17.88
N ILE A 113 8.42 14.01 -16.67
CA ILE A 113 7.97 13.11 -15.60
C ILE A 113 6.52 13.38 -15.23
N ARG A 114 6.15 14.65 -15.07
CA ARG A 114 4.78 15.06 -14.73
C ARG A 114 3.76 14.61 -15.80
N VAL A 115 4.07 14.85 -17.08
CA VAL A 115 3.19 14.48 -18.19
C VAL A 115 3.06 12.95 -18.28
N VAL A 116 4.17 12.22 -18.18
CA VAL A 116 4.16 10.75 -18.23
C VAL A 116 3.35 10.16 -17.08
N SER A 117 3.54 10.64 -15.85
CA SER A 117 2.77 10.18 -14.69
C SER A 117 1.28 10.50 -14.81
N SER A 118 0.92 11.69 -15.25
CA SER A 118 -0.48 12.07 -15.48
C SER A 118 -1.14 11.20 -16.55
N LEU A 119 -0.45 10.94 -17.66
CA LEU A 119 -0.95 10.02 -18.70
C LEU A 119 -1.11 8.59 -18.20
N LEU A 120 -0.18 8.10 -17.38
CA LEU A 120 -0.26 6.76 -16.81
C LEU A 120 -1.45 6.62 -15.85
N PHE A 121 -1.64 7.60 -14.95
CA PHE A 121 -2.79 7.63 -14.06
C PHE A 121 -4.12 7.73 -14.82
N LEU A 122 -4.16 8.54 -15.88
CA LEU A 122 -5.35 8.66 -16.72
C LEU A 122 -5.65 7.33 -17.42
N ALA A 123 -4.64 6.69 -18.00
CA ALA A 123 -4.79 5.40 -18.69
C ALA A 123 -5.29 4.31 -17.72
N LEU A 124 -4.72 4.22 -16.52
CA LEU A 124 -5.16 3.28 -15.49
C LEU A 124 -6.59 3.61 -15.01
N GLY A 125 -6.90 4.88 -14.77
CA GLY A 125 -8.23 5.30 -14.35
C GLY A 125 -9.32 4.95 -15.37
N VAL A 126 -9.05 5.20 -16.65
CA VAL A 126 -9.95 4.80 -17.75
C VAL A 126 -10.07 3.28 -17.83
N LEU A 127 -8.97 2.53 -17.69
CA LEU A 127 -8.99 1.07 -17.69
C LEU A 127 -9.87 0.51 -16.56
N PHE A 128 -9.77 1.07 -15.36
CA PHE A 128 -10.61 0.69 -14.21
C PHE A 128 -12.08 1.04 -14.43
N LEU A 129 -12.37 2.20 -15.03
CA LEU A 129 -13.73 2.60 -15.37
C LEU A 129 -14.35 1.70 -16.44
N VAL A 130 -13.56 1.29 -17.44
CA VAL A 130 -13.96 0.30 -18.45
C VAL A 130 -14.21 -1.06 -17.80
N ARG A 131 -13.40 -1.49 -16.83
CA ARG A 131 -13.64 -2.72 -16.05
C ARG A 131 -14.93 -2.65 -15.24
N ALA A 132 -15.20 -1.52 -14.59
CA ALA A 132 -16.44 -1.29 -13.86
C ALA A 132 -17.67 -1.37 -14.79
N ALA A 133 -17.56 -0.80 -15.99
CA ALA A 133 -18.62 -0.80 -17.00
C ALA A 133 -18.84 -2.19 -17.65
N ARG A 134 -17.76 -2.94 -17.90
CA ARG A 134 -17.83 -4.30 -18.46
C ARG A 134 -18.27 -5.34 -17.44
N GLY A 135 -18.37 -4.98 -16.15
CA GLY A 135 -18.74 -5.88 -15.07
C GLY A 135 -17.82 -7.11 -14.98
N SER A 136 -16.60 -7.01 -15.51
CA SER A 136 -15.65 -8.11 -15.52
C SER A 136 -15.25 -8.38 -14.07
N PRO A 137 -15.45 -9.60 -13.56
CA PRO A 137 -15.06 -9.95 -12.21
C PRO A 137 -13.57 -9.61 -12.09
N GLU A 138 -13.19 -8.88 -11.03
CA GLU A 138 -11.88 -9.16 -10.45
C GLU A 138 -11.81 -10.68 -10.37
N GLU A 139 -10.74 -11.30 -10.85
CA GLU A 139 -10.42 -12.63 -10.34
C GLU A 139 -9.82 -12.32 -8.96
N PRO A 140 -10.62 -12.33 -7.87
CA PRO A 140 -10.05 -12.20 -6.54
C PRO A 140 -9.02 -13.32 -6.37
N ILE A 141 -8.17 -13.20 -5.36
CA ILE A 141 -7.31 -14.30 -4.90
C ILE A 141 -8.13 -15.61 -4.72
N ALA A 142 -9.45 -15.52 -4.48
CA ALA A 142 -10.38 -16.66 -4.47
C ALA A 142 -10.57 -17.38 -5.83
N ALA A 143 -10.41 -16.71 -6.97
CA ALA A 143 -10.43 -17.34 -8.30
C ALA A 143 -9.09 -17.97 -8.67
N LEU A 144 -7.96 -17.43 -8.19
CA LEU A 144 -6.68 -18.16 -8.16
C LEU A 144 -6.78 -19.45 -7.31
N GLN A 145 -7.57 -19.42 -6.23
CA GLN A 145 -7.86 -20.57 -5.38
C GLN A 145 -8.74 -21.61 -6.09
N ALA A 146 -9.71 -21.17 -6.91
CA ALA A 146 -10.58 -22.04 -7.72
C ALA A 146 -9.88 -22.63 -8.96
N ARG A 147 -8.86 -21.96 -9.52
CA ARG A 147 -8.04 -22.45 -10.64
C ARG A 147 -6.94 -23.44 -10.22
N GLY A 148 -6.99 -23.93 -8.98
CA GLY A 148 -6.16 -25.06 -8.51
C GLY A 148 -4.66 -24.76 -8.39
N LEU A 149 -4.22 -23.50 -8.51
CA LEU A 149 -2.81 -23.13 -8.39
C LEU A 149 -2.38 -22.98 -6.92
N CYS A 150 -3.32 -23.00 -5.96
CA CYS A 150 -3.04 -23.34 -4.57
C CYS A 150 -2.98 -24.87 -4.43
N GLY A 151 -1.94 -25.48 -4.99
CA GLY A 151 -1.66 -26.92 -4.91
C GLY A 151 -1.18 -27.40 -3.54
N SER A 152 -1.76 -26.94 -2.43
CA SER A 152 -1.44 -27.45 -1.08
C SER A 152 -2.39 -26.98 0.03
N CYS A 153 -3.71 -26.97 -0.17
CA CYS A 153 -4.67 -26.87 0.93
C CYS A 153 -5.16 -28.23 1.46
N ASP A 154 -4.50 -29.33 1.08
CA ASP A 154 -4.62 -30.67 1.70
C ASP A 154 -3.27 -31.12 2.27
N ALA A 155 -2.69 -30.30 3.15
CA ALA A 155 -1.75 -30.82 4.15
C ALA A 155 -2.47 -30.72 5.50
N PRO A 156 -2.61 -31.81 6.27
CA PRO A 156 -3.04 -31.69 7.66
C PRO A 156 -2.05 -30.74 8.35
N GLY A 157 -2.53 -29.55 8.72
CA GLY A 157 -1.72 -28.60 9.48
C GLY A 157 -1.17 -29.30 10.74
N PRO A 158 0.06 -28.98 11.18
CA PRO A 158 0.60 -29.59 12.39
C PRO A 158 -0.40 -29.40 13.52
N SER A 159 -0.76 -30.52 14.17
CA SER A 159 -1.66 -30.51 15.32
C SER A 159 -1.21 -29.40 16.29
N PRO A 160 -2.13 -28.53 16.76
CA PRO A 160 -1.75 -27.46 17.67
C PRO A 160 -0.99 -28.06 18.86
N PRO A 161 0.14 -27.46 19.29
CA PRO A 161 0.90 -27.98 20.41
C PRO A 161 -0.01 -28.09 21.62
N ARG A 162 0.16 -29.17 22.41
CA ARG A 162 -0.72 -29.59 23.52
C ARG A 162 -1.13 -28.45 24.48
N ALA A 163 -0.34 -27.37 24.56
CA ALA A 163 -0.62 -26.14 25.30
C ALA A 163 -1.94 -25.43 24.91
N TRP A 164 -2.35 -25.47 23.64
CA TRP A 164 -3.56 -24.77 23.16
C TRP A 164 -4.87 -25.52 23.40
N ARG A 165 -4.82 -26.81 23.76
CA ARG A 165 -6.02 -27.63 24.00
C ARG A 165 -6.60 -27.42 25.41
N ILE A 166 -5.78 -26.98 26.37
CA ILE A 166 -6.15 -26.92 27.79
C ILE A 166 -6.92 -25.62 28.12
N GLY A 167 -6.77 -24.57 27.29
CA GLY A 167 -7.44 -23.28 27.50
C GLY A 167 -8.86 -23.17 26.92
N GLN A 168 -9.29 -24.10 26.05
CA GLN A 168 -10.61 -24.04 25.41
C GLN A 168 -11.70 -24.78 26.20
N SER A 169 -11.35 -25.68 27.11
CA SER A 169 -12.33 -26.37 27.97
C SER A 169 -12.87 -25.53 29.14
N ALA A 170 -12.37 -24.30 29.32
CA ALA A 170 -12.81 -23.40 30.40
C ALA A 170 -13.83 -22.33 29.95
N ALA A 171 -14.25 -22.34 28.68
CA ALA A 171 -15.18 -21.35 28.12
C ALA A 171 -16.45 -22.02 27.55
N SER A 172 -17.22 -22.66 28.41
CA SER A 172 -18.62 -22.99 28.15
C SER A 172 -19.38 -22.98 29.49
N PRO A 173 -20.45 -22.17 29.64
CA PRO A 173 -21.26 -22.10 30.85
C PRO A 173 -22.07 -23.38 31.10
#